data_AF-A0A535EP01-F1
#
_entry.id   AF-A0A535EP01-F1
#
_cell.length_a   1.000
_cell.length_b   1.000
_cell.length_c   1.000
_cell.angle_alpha   90.00
_cell.angle_beta   90.00
_cell.angle_gamma   90.00
#
_symmetry.space_group_name_H-M   'P 1'
#
loop_
_entity.id
_entity.type
_entity.pdbx_description
1 polymer ?
#
loop_
_entity_poly.entity_id
_entity_poly.type
_entity_poly.pdbx_seq_one_letter_code
_entity_poly.pdbx_strand_id
1 'polypeptide(L)'
;MFHIWADHNIAAVELQHRRLLDDGVRVQPNWTSQELKSALDASFRQASIDFQFYFVAMRRLLRTAETAIPEGYGGPTLKAAIKEFKARIPGLVQVRDAGEHPDHLLITGRTYSSSMGLGGGLDATFSHGDNQFQISKTTDAARALYRALKDTVPPGAPNRIVKHLGRGEPDRAIAEATWVASPPGRAPSEHR
;
A
#
# COMPACT_ATOMS: atom_id res chain seq x y z
N MET A 1 -13.65 -7.28 -7.28
CA MET A 1 -13.34 -6.79 -5.91
C MET A 1 -11.87 -6.37 -5.75
N PHE A 2 -10.91 -7.06 -6.39
CA PHE A 2 -9.48 -6.68 -6.39
C PHE A 2 -9.21 -5.21 -6.73
N HIS A 3 -9.89 -4.65 -7.73
CA HIS A 3 -9.76 -3.23 -8.09
C HIS A 3 -10.16 -2.31 -6.94
N ILE A 4 -11.30 -2.55 -6.28
CA ILE A 4 -11.77 -1.72 -5.15
C ILE A 4 -10.75 -1.75 -4.01
N TRP A 5 -10.22 -2.92 -3.69
CA TRP A 5 -9.19 -3.05 -2.66
C TRP A 5 -7.88 -2.37 -3.07
N ALA A 6 -7.47 -2.51 -4.33
CA ALA A 6 -6.29 -1.84 -4.88
C ALA A 6 -6.46 -0.31 -4.83
N ASP A 7 -7.63 0.21 -5.21
CA ASP A 7 -7.98 1.63 -5.20
C ASP A 7 -7.94 2.19 -3.76
N HIS A 8 -8.53 1.49 -2.79
CA HIS A 8 -8.44 1.89 -1.38
C HIS A 8 -7.01 1.84 -0.83
N ASN A 9 -6.25 0.80 -1.17
CA ASN A 9 -4.90 0.64 -0.65
C ASN A 9 -3.94 1.67 -1.26
N ILE A 10 -4.04 1.97 -2.57
CA ILE A 10 -3.19 2.99 -3.19
C ILE A 10 -3.56 4.39 -2.68
N ALA A 11 -4.85 4.69 -2.50
CA ALA A 11 -5.28 5.97 -1.92
C ALA A 11 -4.75 6.15 -0.49
N ALA A 12 -4.70 5.07 0.30
CA ALA A 12 -4.10 5.08 1.63
C ALA A 12 -2.58 5.31 1.57
N VAL A 13 -1.86 4.65 0.66
CA VAL A 13 -0.42 4.90 0.43
C VAL A 13 -0.17 6.36 0.08
N GLU A 14 -0.95 6.94 -0.83
CA GLU A 14 -0.77 8.32 -1.28
C GLU A 14 -1.18 9.37 -0.24
N LEU A 15 -2.19 9.06 0.58
CA LEU A 15 -2.53 9.91 1.73
C LEU A 15 -1.38 9.96 2.72
N GLN A 16 -0.82 8.81 3.07
CA GLN A 16 0.26 8.74 4.05
C GLN A 16 1.57 9.30 3.50
N HIS A 17 1.88 9.08 2.21
CA HIS A 17 2.97 9.77 1.53
C HIS A 17 2.88 11.29 1.73
N ARG A 18 1.70 11.88 1.48
CA ARG A 18 1.52 13.33 1.64
C ARG A 18 1.73 13.78 3.08
N ARG A 19 1.17 13.08 4.07
CA ARG A 19 1.35 13.42 5.49
C ARG A 19 2.82 13.37 5.90
N LEU A 20 3.53 12.32 5.49
CA LEU A 20 4.96 12.16 5.78
C LEU A 20 5.84 13.23 5.13
N LEU A 21 5.37 13.91 4.08
CA LEU A 21 6.07 15.05 3.48
C LEU A 21 5.61 16.41 4.02
N ASP A 22 4.40 16.50 4.58
CA ASP A 22 3.77 17.74 5.05
C ASP A 22 3.91 17.95 6.57
N ASP A 23 4.45 16.97 7.31
CA ASP A 23 4.73 17.01 8.76
C ASP A 23 5.89 17.97 9.14
N GLY A 24 5.97 19.13 8.48
CA GLY A 24 6.83 20.23 8.89
C GLY A 24 6.26 20.93 10.14
N VAL A 25 7.04 20.96 11.23
CA VAL A 25 6.69 21.76 12.42
C VAL A 25 6.72 23.24 12.06
N ARG A 26 5.56 23.89 12.07
CA ARG A 26 5.46 25.35 11.95
C ARG A 26 5.89 26.00 13.26
N VAL A 27 7.16 26.39 13.34
CA VAL A 27 7.74 27.06 14.50
C VAL A 27 7.22 28.50 14.59
N GLN A 28 6.70 28.91 15.75
CA GLN A 28 6.36 30.31 15.98
C GLN A 28 7.55 31.06 16.61
N PRO A 29 7.76 32.34 16.27
CA PRO A 29 8.93 33.10 16.73
C PRO A 29 9.01 33.31 18.25
N ASN A 30 7.87 33.17 18.94
CA ASN A 30 7.72 33.41 20.38
C ASN A 30 7.68 32.13 21.22
N TRP A 31 7.89 30.95 20.62
CA TRP A 31 7.92 29.70 21.37
C TRP A 31 9.14 29.62 22.28
N THR A 32 8.90 29.19 23.51
CA THR A 32 9.94 28.73 24.43
C THR A 32 10.59 27.45 23.92
N SER A 33 11.81 27.14 24.40
CA SER A 33 12.48 25.89 24.07
C SER A 33 11.66 24.66 24.46
N GLN A 34 10.84 24.75 25.49
CA GLN A 34 9.98 23.66 25.95
C GLN A 34 8.78 23.44 25.02
N GLU A 35 8.15 24.52 24.53
CA GLU A 35 7.07 24.44 23.54
C GLU A 35 7.59 23.90 22.20
N LEU A 36 8.77 24.36 21.76
CA LEU A 36 9.42 23.83 20.55
C LEU A 36 9.70 22.34 20.69
N LYS A 37 10.28 21.90 21.83
CA LYS A 37 10.55 20.48 22.09
C LYS A 37 9.26 19.65 22.07
N SER A 38 8.20 20.13 22.72
CA SER A 38 6.91 19.44 22.76
C SER A 38 6.29 19.31 21.36
N ALA A 39 6.37 20.35 20.54
CA ALA A 39 5.89 20.35 19.16
C ALA A 39 6.69 19.37 18.27
N LEU A 40 8.02 19.36 18.41
CA LEU A 40 8.89 18.40 17.73
C LEU A 40 8.56 16.95 18.14
N ASP A 41 8.44 16.67 19.44
CA ASP A 41 8.07 15.34 19.94
C ASP A 41 6.71 14.89 19.42
N ALA A 42 5.73 15.79 19.35
CA ALA A 42 4.42 15.50 18.77
C ALA A 42 4.51 15.19 17.27
N SER A 43 5.27 15.97 16.52
CA SER A 43 5.52 15.76 15.09
C SER A 43 6.19 14.42 14.81
N PHE A 44 7.23 14.06 15.59
CA PHE A 44 7.90 12.77 15.45
C PHE A 44 6.97 11.59 15.75
N ARG A 45 6.10 11.72 16.77
CA ARG A 45 5.09 10.69 17.06
C ARG A 45 4.09 10.53 15.92
N GLN A 46 3.60 11.64 15.37
CA GLN A 46 2.65 11.61 14.25
C GLN A 46 3.27 10.98 13.00
N ALA A 47 4.48 11.41 12.62
CA ALA A 47 5.22 10.85 11.50
C ALA A 47 5.47 9.34 11.67
N SER A 48 5.77 8.89 12.90
CA SER A 48 5.92 7.47 13.19
C SER A 48 4.61 6.69 13.01
N ILE A 49 3.46 7.27 13.36
CA ILE A 49 2.14 6.64 13.18
C ILE A 49 1.80 6.56 11.69
N ASP A 50 1.95 7.67 10.96
CA ASP A 50 1.66 7.72 9.53
C ASP A 50 2.58 6.78 8.73
N PHE A 51 3.84 6.61 9.17
CA PHE A 51 4.77 5.64 8.60
C PHE A 51 4.29 4.19 8.78
N GLN A 52 3.76 3.84 9.95
CA GLN A 52 3.19 2.51 10.17
C GLN A 52 1.99 2.26 9.26
N PHE A 53 1.07 3.22 9.15
CA PHE A 53 -0.08 3.12 8.25
C PHE A 53 0.34 3.04 6.78
N TYR A 54 1.40 3.75 6.39
CA TYR A 54 1.98 3.70 5.05
C TYR A 54 2.44 2.28 4.70
N PHE A 55 3.20 1.63 5.58
CA PHE A 55 3.67 0.25 5.39
C PHE A 55 2.53 -0.78 5.39
N VAL A 56 1.52 -0.59 6.25
CA VAL A 56 0.32 -1.43 6.26
C VAL A 56 -0.43 -1.34 4.93
N ALA A 57 -0.63 -0.14 4.39
CA ALA A 57 -1.30 0.06 3.11
C ALA A 57 -0.53 -0.59 1.95
N MET A 58 0.80 -0.42 1.90
CA MET A 58 1.66 -1.08 0.91
C MET A 58 1.57 -2.61 0.97
N ARG A 59 1.57 -3.19 2.18
CA ARG A 59 1.45 -4.64 2.36
C ARG A 59 0.07 -5.16 1.95
N ARG A 60 -1.00 -4.40 2.23
CA ARG A 60 -2.36 -4.75 1.78
C ARG A 60 -2.49 -4.70 0.26
N LEU A 61 -1.84 -3.73 -0.39
CA LEU A 61 -1.76 -3.67 -1.85
C LEU A 61 -1.03 -4.91 -2.40
N LEU A 62 0.13 -5.25 -1.84
CA LEU A 62 0.88 -6.46 -2.19
C LEU A 62 0.03 -7.73 -2.04
N ARG A 63 -0.65 -7.90 -0.90
CA ARG A 63 -1.52 -9.05 -0.66
C ARG A 63 -2.66 -9.14 -1.66
N THR A 64 -3.23 -8.01 -2.06
CA THR A 64 -4.28 -7.93 -3.09
C THR A 64 -3.75 -8.45 -4.41
N ALA A 65 -2.54 -8.04 -4.82
CA ALA A 65 -1.88 -8.53 -6.02
C ALA A 65 -1.54 -10.03 -5.95
N GLU A 66 -1.03 -10.50 -4.80
CA GLU A 66 -0.68 -11.91 -4.60
C GLU A 66 -1.91 -12.82 -4.61
N THR A 67 -3.04 -12.35 -4.10
CA THR A 67 -4.30 -13.11 -4.07
C THR A 67 -4.93 -13.21 -5.46
N ALA A 68 -4.66 -12.26 -6.36
CA ALA A 68 -5.17 -12.31 -7.73
C ALA A 68 -4.55 -13.48 -8.53
N ILE A 69 -3.32 -13.92 -8.22
CA ILE A 69 -2.61 -14.96 -8.97
C ILE A 69 -3.24 -16.36 -8.81
N PRO A 70 -3.50 -16.89 -7.59
CA PRO A 70 -4.18 -18.16 -7.40
C PRO A 70 -5.58 -18.19 -8.02
N GLU A 71 -6.25 -17.04 -8.07
CA GLU A 71 -7.54 -16.85 -8.74
C GLU A 71 -7.39 -16.74 -10.27
N GLY A 72 -6.24 -17.10 -10.87
CA GLY A 72 -6.07 -17.14 -12.32
C GLY A 72 -5.92 -15.79 -13.01
N TYR A 73 -5.85 -14.68 -12.26
CA TYR A 73 -5.64 -13.34 -12.80
C TYR A 73 -4.14 -12.96 -12.80
N GLY A 74 -3.79 -11.90 -13.54
CA GLY A 74 -2.48 -11.24 -13.42
C GLY A 74 -1.37 -11.75 -14.35
N GLY A 75 -1.41 -13.02 -14.76
CA GLY A 75 -0.44 -13.58 -15.73
C GLY A 75 1.04 -13.35 -15.35
N PRO A 76 1.97 -13.41 -16.33
CA PRO A 76 3.39 -13.14 -16.11
C PRO A 76 3.68 -11.69 -15.67
N THR A 77 2.89 -10.73 -16.14
CA THR A 77 3.09 -9.30 -15.88
C THR A 77 2.89 -8.95 -14.40
N LEU A 78 1.80 -9.40 -13.78
CA LEU A 78 1.58 -9.15 -12.35
C LEU A 78 2.61 -9.87 -11.47
N LYS A 79 3.03 -11.07 -11.87
CA LYS A 79 4.11 -11.80 -11.17
C LYS A 79 5.43 -11.04 -11.22
N ALA A 80 5.78 -10.46 -12.36
CA ALA A 80 6.98 -9.63 -12.50
C ALA A 80 6.88 -8.36 -11.64
N ALA A 81 5.73 -7.67 -11.67
CA ALA A 81 5.49 -6.48 -10.85
C ALA A 81 5.58 -6.76 -9.34
N ILE A 82 5.04 -7.90 -8.87
CA ILE A 82 5.17 -8.33 -7.47
C ILE A 82 6.64 -8.58 -7.10
N LYS A 83 7.39 -9.26 -7.97
CA LYS A 83 8.81 -9.52 -7.75
C LYS A 83 9.61 -8.22 -7.66
N GLU A 84 9.36 -7.30 -8.57
CA GLU A 84 10.00 -5.99 -8.60
C GLU A 84 9.64 -5.15 -7.38
N PHE A 85 8.36 -5.14 -6.99
CA PHE A 85 7.89 -4.45 -5.79
C PHE A 85 8.61 -4.94 -4.52
N LYS A 86 8.70 -6.26 -4.33
CA LYS A 86 9.43 -6.87 -3.20
C LYS A 86 10.93 -6.53 -3.21
N ALA A 87 11.54 -6.45 -4.39
CA ALA A 87 12.95 -6.09 -4.52
C ALA A 87 13.22 -4.61 -4.21
N ARG A 88 12.28 -3.72 -4.59
CA ARG A 88 12.38 -2.27 -4.33
C ARG A 88 12.10 -1.89 -2.87
N ILE A 89 11.38 -2.73 -2.12
CA ILE A 89 11.04 -2.50 -0.72
C ILE A 89 11.49 -3.70 0.13
N PRO A 90 12.81 -3.92 0.24
CA PRO A 90 13.35 -5.00 1.06
C PRO A 90 12.93 -4.80 2.52
N GLY A 91 12.44 -5.86 3.16
CA GLY A 91 12.02 -5.77 4.57
C GLY A 91 10.60 -5.24 4.82
N LEU A 92 9.77 -4.97 3.79
CA LEU A 92 8.36 -4.58 3.96
C LEU A 92 7.57 -5.48 4.94
N VAL A 93 7.86 -6.78 4.93
CA VAL A 93 7.26 -7.76 5.87
C VAL A 93 7.77 -7.54 7.30
N GLN A 94 9.08 -7.35 7.45
CA GLN A 94 9.77 -7.22 8.73
C GLN A 94 9.35 -5.94 9.46
N VAL A 95 9.25 -4.81 8.74
CA VAL A 95 8.83 -3.51 9.31
C VAL A 95 7.43 -3.60 9.92
N ARG A 96 6.50 -4.29 9.26
CA ARG A 96 5.15 -4.49 9.78
C ARG A 96 5.13 -5.43 10.97
N ASP A 97 5.85 -6.56 10.91
CA ASP A 97 5.86 -7.52 12.01
C ASP A 97 6.44 -6.89 13.29
N ALA A 98 7.40 -5.97 13.15
CA ALA A 98 7.87 -5.11 14.24
C ALA A 98 6.80 -4.12 14.74
N GLY A 99 5.98 -3.56 13.84
CA GLY A 99 4.92 -2.60 14.17
C GLY A 99 3.68 -3.22 14.82
N GLU A 100 3.33 -4.47 14.48
CA GLU A 100 2.18 -5.18 15.06
C GLU A 100 2.51 -6.00 16.30
N HIS A 101 3.78 -6.39 16.46
CA HIS A 101 4.26 -7.16 17.59
C HIS A 101 5.47 -6.45 18.22
N PRO A 102 5.27 -5.33 18.93
CA PRO A 102 6.36 -4.63 19.61
C PRO A 102 7.11 -5.54 20.59
N ASP A 103 6.42 -6.53 21.16
CA ASP A 103 6.97 -7.54 22.07
C ASP A 103 7.97 -8.48 21.38
N HIS A 104 7.82 -8.69 20.07
CA HIS A 104 8.74 -9.49 19.26
C HIS A 104 10.12 -8.83 19.12
N LEU A 105 10.20 -7.50 19.28
CA LEU A 105 11.45 -6.76 19.33
C LEU A 105 12.22 -7.01 20.64
N LEU A 106 11.48 -7.20 21.74
CA LEU A 106 12.06 -7.57 23.04
C LEU A 106 12.60 -9.01 23.04
N ILE A 107 11.95 -9.91 22.31
CA ILE A 107 12.36 -11.33 22.19
C ILE A 107 13.56 -11.51 21.25
N THR A 108 13.62 -10.74 20.16
CA THR A 108 14.71 -10.86 19.16
C THR A 108 15.96 -10.06 19.52
N GLY A 109 15.91 -9.21 20.56
CA GLY A 109 17.03 -8.38 21.01
C GLY A 109 17.44 -7.30 20.00
N ARG A 110 16.68 -7.11 18.92
CA ARG A 110 16.95 -6.11 17.88
C ARG A 110 16.06 -4.90 18.09
N THR A 111 16.66 -3.83 18.60
CA THR A 111 16.04 -2.50 18.59
C THR A 111 16.21 -1.90 17.20
N TYR A 112 15.13 -1.88 16.42
CA TYR A 112 15.10 -1.17 15.15
C TYR A 112 14.74 0.30 15.44
N SER A 113 15.73 1.19 15.40
CA SER A 113 15.45 2.62 15.45
C SER A 113 14.84 3.05 14.12
N SER A 114 13.64 3.63 14.20
CA SER A 114 13.05 4.33 13.05
C SER A 114 13.50 5.78 13.14
N SER A 115 14.41 6.19 12.27
CA SER A 115 14.82 7.58 12.13
C SER A 115 14.25 8.15 10.85
N MET A 116 13.67 9.34 10.96
CA MET A 116 13.23 10.13 9.82
C MET A 116 14.30 11.18 9.55
N GLY A 117 14.97 11.06 8.41
CA GLY A 117 15.89 12.08 7.93
C GLY A 117 15.19 12.99 6.93
N LEU A 118 15.23 14.30 7.16
CA LEU A 118 15.02 15.30 6.10
C LEU A 118 16.31 15.35 5.28
N GLY A 119 16.44 14.44 4.31
CA GLY A 119 17.66 14.30 3.53
C GLY A 119 17.83 15.42 2.52
N GLY A 120 18.28 16.61 2.95
CA GLY A 120 18.78 17.70 2.07
C GLY A 120 17.91 18.09 0.86
N GLY A 121 16.64 17.69 0.85
CA GLY A 121 15.75 17.65 -0.29
C GLY A 121 14.36 17.18 0.13
N LEU A 122 13.38 17.31 -0.77
CA LEU A 122 11.94 17.15 -0.55
C LEU A 122 11.46 15.70 -0.27
N ASP A 123 12.36 14.75 0.04
CA ASP A 123 12.00 13.34 0.23
C ASP A 123 12.38 12.84 1.63
N ALA A 124 11.38 12.34 2.36
CA ALA A 124 11.59 11.73 3.66
C ALA A 124 12.25 10.36 3.50
N THR A 125 13.24 10.09 4.34
CA THR A 125 13.88 8.77 4.41
C THR A 125 13.66 8.16 5.78
N PHE A 126 13.21 6.91 5.78
CA PHE A 126 13.01 6.11 6.99
C PHE A 126 13.98 4.95 7.00
N SER A 127 14.65 4.75 8.12
CA SER A 127 15.45 3.54 8.34
C SER A 127 14.70 2.58 9.26
N HIS A 128 14.78 1.27 9.01
CA HIS A 128 14.31 0.24 9.92
C HIS A 128 15.28 -0.94 9.90
N GLY A 129 16.13 -1.04 10.93
CA GLY A 129 17.29 -1.92 10.90
C GLY A 129 18.26 -1.53 9.80
N ASP A 130 18.69 -2.51 9.01
CA ASP A 130 19.59 -2.29 7.87
C ASP A 130 18.88 -1.78 6.61
N ASN A 131 17.54 -1.67 6.64
CA ASN A 131 16.77 -1.23 5.50
C ASN A 131 16.55 0.29 5.55
N GLN A 132 16.73 0.94 4.40
CA GLN A 132 16.46 2.36 4.21
C GLN A 132 15.39 2.53 3.13
N PHE A 133 14.36 3.30 3.44
CA PHE A 133 13.19 3.53 2.62
C PHE A 133 13.06 5.00 2.29
N GLN A 134 13.20 5.33 1.01
CA GLN A 134 12.85 6.65 0.49
C GLN A 134 11.35 6.65 0.18
N ILE A 135 10.60 7.60 0.76
CA ILE A 135 9.13 7.62 0.67
C ILE A 135 8.69 7.74 -0.79
N SER A 136 9.32 8.60 -1.59
CA SER A 136 9.00 8.74 -3.01
C SER A 136 9.24 7.43 -3.79
N LYS A 137 10.40 6.77 -3.60
CA LYS A 137 10.72 5.52 -4.30
C LYS A 137 9.77 4.38 -3.93
N THR A 138 9.42 4.26 -2.65
CA THR A 138 8.49 3.23 -2.17
C THR A 138 7.06 3.48 -2.67
N THR A 139 6.64 4.75 -2.76
CA THR A 139 5.34 5.13 -3.33
C THR A 139 5.29 4.82 -4.83
N ASP A 140 6.36 5.12 -5.57
CA ASP A 140 6.42 4.81 -7.00
C ASP A 140 6.38 3.30 -7.27
N ALA A 141 7.02 2.50 -6.41
CA ALA A 141 6.88 1.05 -6.47
C ALA A 141 5.43 0.60 -6.22
N ALA A 142 4.74 1.20 -5.24
CA ALA A 142 3.33 0.91 -4.98
C ALA A 142 2.43 1.29 -6.16
N ARG A 143 2.66 2.44 -6.80
CA ARG A 143 1.95 2.87 -8.02
C ARG A 143 2.18 1.92 -9.18
N ALA A 144 3.41 1.46 -9.38
CA ALA A 144 3.73 0.50 -10.43
C ALA A 144 2.99 -0.83 -10.22
N LEU A 145 2.97 -1.34 -8.98
CA LEU A 145 2.23 -2.55 -8.62
C LEU A 145 0.71 -2.36 -8.80
N TYR A 146 0.18 -1.21 -8.39
CA TYR A 146 -1.22 -0.86 -8.57
C TYR A 146 -1.61 -0.87 -10.06
N ARG A 147 -0.83 -0.20 -10.92
CA ARG A 147 -1.06 -0.19 -12.38
C ARG A 147 -1.03 -1.59 -12.97
N ALA A 148 0.00 -2.37 -12.65
CA ALA A 148 0.10 -3.76 -13.10
C ALA A 148 -1.12 -4.58 -12.69
N LEU A 149 -1.65 -4.38 -11.48
CA LEU A 149 -2.88 -5.04 -11.03
C LEU A 149 -4.10 -4.58 -11.84
N LYS A 150 -4.27 -3.26 -12.06
CA LYS A 150 -5.39 -2.71 -12.81
C LYS A 150 -5.39 -3.15 -14.28
N ASP A 151 -4.21 -3.26 -14.88
CA ASP A 151 -4.03 -3.61 -16.28
C ASP A 151 -4.23 -5.12 -16.54
N THR A 152 -3.99 -5.96 -15.54
CA THR A 152 -3.96 -7.43 -15.71
C THR A 152 -5.13 -8.15 -15.05
N VAL A 153 -5.88 -7.48 -14.17
CA VAL A 153 -7.08 -8.02 -13.53
C VAL A 153 -8.31 -7.35 -14.16
N PRO A 154 -9.29 -8.11 -14.69
CA PRO A 154 -10.51 -7.52 -15.24
C PRO A 154 -11.31 -6.72 -14.19
N PRO A 155 -11.93 -5.58 -14.57
CA PRO A 155 -12.88 -4.88 -13.71
C PRO A 155 -14.01 -5.83 -13.30
N GLY A 156 -14.32 -5.87 -12.00
CA GLY A 156 -15.39 -6.73 -11.47
C GLY A 156 -14.95 -8.13 -11.02
N ALA A 157 -13.75 -8.61 -11.37
CA ALA A 157 -13.24 -9.96 -11.00
C ALA A 157 -13.68 -10.41 -9.58
N PRO A 158 -14.39 -11.54 -9.42
CA PRO A 158 -14.93 -11.97 -8.14
C PRO A 158 -13.80 -12.57 -7.30
N ASN A 159 -13.96 -12.61 -5.99
CA ASN A 159 -12.96 -13.22 -5.08
C ASN A 159 -12.98 -14.75 -5.08
N ARG A 160 -13.76 -15.37 -5.97
CA ARG A 160 -13.93 -16.82 -6.00
C ARG A 160 -14.23 -17.23 -7.43
N ILE A 161 -13.26 -17.84 -8.13
CA ILE A 161 -13.62 -18.59 -9.32
C ILE A 161 -14.30 -19.89 -8.87
N VAL A 162 -15.53 -20.12 -9.33
CA VAL A 162 -16.34 -21.33 -8.99
C VAL A 162 -15.74 -22.61 -9.61
N LYS A 163 -14.72 -22.50 -10.47
CA LYS A 163 -13.90 -23.60 -11.01
C LYS A 163 -12.55 -23.05 -11.48
N HIS A 164 -11.44 -23.67 -11.12
CA HIS A 164 -10.14 -23.33 -11.75
C HIS A 164 -10.28 -23.37 -13.27
N LEU A 165 -10.13 -22.22 -13.92
CA LEU A 165 -10.15 -22.13 -15.38
C LEU A 165 -8.85 -22.72 -15.92
N GLY A 166 -8.99 -23.66 -16.85
CA GLY A 166 -7.87 -24.24 -17.58
C GLY A 166 -7.15 -23.21 -18.45
N ARG A 167 -5.96 -23.57 -18.93
CA ARG A 167 -5.15 -22.70 -19.79
C ARG A 167 -5.92 -22.37 -21.08
N GLY A 168 -6.19 -21.09 -21.34
CA GLY A 168 -6.92 -20.60 -22.52
C GLY A 168 -8.43 -20.38 -22.32
N GLU A 169 -8.98 -20.80 -21.17
CA GLU A 169 -10.38 -20.52 -20.81
C GLU A 169 -10.67 -19.06 -20.38
N PRO A 170 -9.73 -18.28 -19.81
CA PRO A 170 -10.00 -16.88 -19.45
C PRO A 170 -10.37 -16.02 -20.68
N ASP A 171 -9.64 -16.18 -21.78
CA ASP A 171 -9.87 -15.43 -23.02
C ASP A 171 -11.21 -15.84 -23.66
N ARG A 172 -11.59 -17.12 -23.54
CA ARG A 172 -12.87 -17.65 -23.99
C ARG A 172 -14.04 -17.13 -23.16
N ALA A 173 -13.91 -17.09 -21.84
CA ALA A 173 -14.95 -16.61 -20.93
C ALA A 173 -15.22 -15.10 -21.08
N ILE A 174 -14.20 -14.32 -21.44
CA ILE A 174 -14.33 -12.90 -21.78
C ILE A 174 -15.01 -12.74 -23.15
N ALA A 175 -14.64 -13.54 -24.15
CA ALA A 175 -15.23 -13.50 -25.49
C ALA A 175 -16.68 -13.99 -25.54
N GLU A 176 -17.06 -14.95 -24.69
CA GLU A 176 -18.41 -15.55 -24.64
C GLU A 176 -19.41 -14.72 -23.80
N ALA A 177 -19.00 -13.59 -23.22
CA ALA A 177 -19.83 -12.73 -22.36
C ALA A 177 -20.61 -13.49 -21.26
N THR A 178 -20.14 -14.68 -20.87
CA THR A 178 -20.72 -15.52 -19.81
C THR A 178 -20.37 -15.01 -18.40
N TRP A 179 -19.72 -13.86 -18.34
CA TRP A 179 -19.55 -13.07 -17.13
C TRP A 179 -20.83 -12.28 -16.85
N VAL A 180 -21.54 -12.62 -15.77
CA VAL A 180 -22.75 -11.89 -15.37
C VAL A 180 -22.34 -10.53 -14.83
N ALA A 181 -22.46 -9.49 -15.66
CA ALA A 181 -22.56 -8.12 -15.17
C ALA A 181 -23.70 -8.08 -14.14
N SER A 182 -23.44 -7.62 -12.91
CA SER A 182 -24.53 -7.32 -11.98
C SER A 182 -25.51 -6.35 -12.65
N PRO A 183 -26.82 -6.53 -12.45
CA PRO A 183 -27.85 -5.99 -13.33
C PRO A 183 -27.82 -4.46 -13.32
N PRO A 184 -28.23 -3.79 -14.42
CA PRO A 184 -28.35 -2.34 -14.43
C PRO A 184 -29.27 -1.91 -13.29
N GLY A 185 -28.80 -0.93 -12.51
CA GLY A 185 -29.55 -0.31 -11.43
C GLY A 185 -30.93 0.10 -11.92
N ARG A 186 -31.93 -0.21 -11.10
CA ARG A 186 -33.32 0.22 -11.22
C ARG A 186 -33.35 1.72 -11.53
N ALA A 187 -33.82 2.10 -12.71
CA ALA A 187 -34.25 3.48 -12.97
C ALA A 187 -35.38 3.84 -11.97
N PRO A 188 -35.48 5.11 -11.52
CA PRO A 188 -36.49 5.52 -10.55
C PRO A 188 -37.89 5.32 -11.12
N SER A 189 -38.80 4.88 -10.26
CA SER A 189 -40.22 4.69 -10.57
C SER A 189 -40.87 6.00 -11.01
N GLU A 190 -41.36 6.05 -12.26
CA GLU A 190 -42.40 6.98 -12.65
C GLU A 190 -43.75 6.26 -12.55
N HIS A 191 -44.49 6.58 -11.48
CA HIS A 191 -45.92 6.35 -11.41
C HIS A 191 -46.61 7.48 -12.19
N ARG A 192 -47.35 7.06 -13.24
CA ARG A 192 -48.51 7.70 -13.89
C ARG A 192 -48.34 9.10 -14.49
#